data_AF-A0AA90R4T4-F1
#
_entry.id   AF-A0AA90R4T4-F1
#
_cell.length_a   1.000
_cell.length_b   1.000
_cell.length_c   1.000
_cell.angle_alpha   90.00
_cell.angle_beta   90.00
_cell.angle_gamma   90.00
#
_symmetry.space_group_name_H-M   'P 1'
#
loop_
_entity.id
_entity.type
_entity.pdbx_description
1 polymer ?
#
loop_
_entity_poly.entity_id
_entity_poly.type
_entity_poly.pdbx_seq_one_letter_code
_entity_poly.pdbx_strand_id
1 'polypeptide(L)' 'MMKLNQAFQNENLKLLTEIRDLKLKMQKLYQEKGPSAPDYITLSLKLNFLMNEYFDEKLVHLQ' A
#
# COMPACT_ATOMS: atom_id res chain seq x y z
N MET A 1 -25.12 -12.39 2.13
CA MET A 1 -24.61 -11.68 0.94
C MET A 1 -24.43 -10.16 1.15
N MET A 2 -25.15 -9.50 2.08
CA MET A 2 -25.16 -8.02 2.16
C MET A 2 -23.90 -7.36 2.76
N LYS A 3 -23.13 -8.06 3.62
CA LYS A 3 -21.95 -7.49 4.31
C LYS A 3 -20.71 -7.31 3.41
N LEU A 4 -20.55 -8.13 2.37
CA LEU A 4 -19.36 -8.08 1.50
C LEU A 4 -19.39 -6.87 0.55
N ASN A 5 -20.59 -6.46 0.15
CA ASN A 5 -20.77 -5.34 -0.78
C ASN A 5 -20.44 -3.98 -0.13
N GLN A 6 -20.70 -3.79 1.16
CA GLN A 6 -20.38 -2.54 1.86
C GLN A 6 -18.87 -2.29 2.00
N ALA A 7 -18.08 -3.35 2.22
CA ALA A 7 -16.62 -3.24 2.30
C ALA A 7 -15.98 -2.80 0.97
N PHE A 8 -16.60 -3.17 -0.16
CA PHE A 8 -16.15 -2.79 -1.50
C PHE A 8 -16.56 -1.35 -1.87
N GLN A 9 -17.61 -0.79 -1.27
CA GLN A 9 -18.08 0.56 -1.59
C GLN A 9 -17.24 1.67 -0.95
N ASN A 10 -16.52 1.39 0.14
CA ASN A 10 -15.64 2.34 0.81
C ASN A 10 -14.15 2.07 0.54
N GLU A 11 -13.82 1.27 -0.47
CA GLU A 11 -12.44 0.92 -0.75
C GLU A 11 -11.72 2.04 -1.50
N ASN A 12 -10.64 2.56 -0.91
CA ASN A 12 -9.78 3.55 -1.56
C ASN A 12 -8.91 2.87 -2.63
N LEU A 13 -9.50 2.62 -3.81
CA LEU A 13 -8.84 1.99 -4.95
C LEU A 13 -7.59 2.75 -5.42
N LYS A 14 -7.56 4.07 -5.22
CA LYS A 14 -6.39 4.90 -5.55
C LYS A 14 -5.22 4.56 -4.64
N LEU A 15 -5.45 4.51 -3.33
CA LEU A 15 -4.44 4.12 -2.34
C LEU A 15 -3.92 2.69 -2.61
N LEU A 16 -4.82 1.74 -2.87
CA LEU A 16 -4.46 0.37 -3.21
C LEU A 16 -3.63 0.26 -4.49
N THR A 17 -3.98 1.04 -5.52
CA THR A 17 -3.21 1.09 -6.78
C THR A 17 -1.82 1.64 -6.54
N GLU A 18 -1.69 2.72 -5.75
CA GLU A 18 -0.40 3.32 -5.41
C GLU A 18 0.47 2.36 -4.60
N ILE A 19 -0.10 1.66 -3.61
CA ILE A 19 0.59 0.61 -2.84
C ILE A 19 1.11 -0.50 -3.76
N ARG A 20 0.28 -0.97 -4.70
CA ARG A 20 0.66 -2.02 -5.67
C ARG A 20 1.82 -1.55 -6.55
N ASP A 21 1.73 -0.36 -7.12
CA ASP A 21 2.73 0.17 -8.03
C ASP A 21 4.07 0.42 -7.31
N LEU A 22 4.02 0.89 -6.07
CA LEU A 22 5.20 1.02 -5.22
C LEU A 22 5.87 -0.33 -4.95
N LYS A 23 5.11 -1.38 -4.63
CA LYS A 23 5.66 -2.74 -4.44
C LYS A 23 6.38 -3.24 -5.70
N LEU A 24 5.79 -3.06 -6.88
CA LEU A 24 6.41 -3.44 -8.14
C LEU A 24 7.71 -2.66 -8.41
N LYS A 25 7.68 -1.34 -8.20
CA LYS A 25 8.87 -0.49 -8.36
C LYS A 25 9.99 -0.85 -7.38
N MET A 26 9.63 -1.15 -6.14
CA MET A 26 10.58 -1.61 -5.12
C MET A 26 11.19 -2.96 -5.47
N GLN A 27 10.40 -3.92 -5.98
CA GLN A 27 10.92 -5.21 -6.41
C GLN A 27 11.98 -5.05 -7.51
N LYS A 28 11.70 -4.19 -8.49
CA LYS A 28 12.66 -3.86 -9.55
C LYS A 28 13.94 -3.22 -8.98
N LEU A 29 13.81 -2.23 -8.10
CA LEU A 29 14.96 -1.57 -7.47
C LEU A 29 15.78 -2.51 -6.58
N TYR A 30 15.13 -3.43 -5.89
CA TYR A 30 15.82 -4.45 -5.09
C TYR A 30 16.71 -5.31 -5.99
N GLN A 31 16.20 -5.74 -7.14
CA GLN A 31 16.95 -6.55 -8.10
C GLN A 31 18.10 -5.77 -8.75
N GLU A 32 17.91 -4.49 -9.04
CA GLU A 32 18.89 -3.65 -9.74
C GLU A 32 19.98 -3.07 -8.83
N LYS A 33 19.60 -2.60 -7.63
CA LYS A 33 20.49 -1.81 -6.75
C LYS A 33 20.58 -2.36 -5.32
N GLY A 34 19.73 -3.33 -4.97
CA GLY A 34 19.66 -3.89 -3.62
C GLY A 34 18.90 -3.02 -2.61
N PRO A 35 18.69 -3.55 -1.40
CA PRO A 35 17.87 -2.91 -0.37
C PRO A 35 18.54 -1.72 0.32
N SER A 36 19.86 -1.57 0.21
CA SER A 36 20.62 -0.45 0.77
C SER A 36 20.60 0.80 -0.13
N ALA A 37 20.05 0.70 -1.34
CA ALA A 37 19.96 1.84 -2.25
C ALA A 37 19.07 2.95 -1.64
N PRO A 38 19.50 4.22 -1.67
CA PRO A 38 18.72 5.33 -1.12
C PRO A 38 17.29 5.41 -1.69
N ASP A 39 17.14 5.14 -2.98
CA ASP A 39 15.84 5.09 -3.66
C ASP A 39 14.94 3.98 -3.09
N TYR A 40 15.52 2.80 -2.81
CA TYR A 40 14.78 1.68 -2.24
C TYR A 40 14.30 2.00 -0.82
N ILE A 41 15.19 2.56 0.02
CA ILE A 41 14.87 2.98 1.38
C ILE A 41 13.77 4.05 1.37
N THR A 42 13.86 5.02 0.47
CA THR A 42 12.84 6.07 0.35
C THR A 42 11.47 5.49 -0.01
N LEU A 43 11.44 4.56 -0.97
CA LEU A 43 10.19 3.90 -1.36
C LEU A 43 9.66 2.96 -0.27
N SER A 44 10.52 2.30 0.51
CA SER A 44 10.08 1.43 1.60
C SER A 44 9.39 2.23 2.71
N LEU A 45 9.92 3.41 3.04
CA LEU A 45 9.28 4.33 3.98
C LEU A 45 7.92 4.83 3.46
N LYS A 46 7.85 5.22 2.18
CA LYS A 46 6.59 5.63 1.56
C LYS A 46 5.55 4.50 1.56
N LEU A 47 5.97 3.29 1.21
CA LEU A 47 5.09 2.11 1.23
C LEU A 47 4.57 1.83 2.64
N ASN A 48 5.42 1.95 3.66
CA ASN A 48 5.02 1.77 5.05
C ASN A 48 3.95 2.80 5.48
N PHE A 49 4.14 4.07 5.10
CA PHE A 49 3.16 5.12 5.36
C PHE A 49 1.79 4.81 4.74
N LEU A 50 1.75 4.46 3.45
CA LEU A 50 0.50 4.17 2.76
C LEU A 50 -0.18 2.89 3.26
N MET A 51 0.60 1.88 3.67
CA MET A 51 0.06 0.69 4.30
C MET A 51 -0.63 1.02 5.63
N ASN A 52 -0.04 1.91 6.44
CA ASN A 52 -0.68 2.37 7.68
C ASN A 52 -1.96 3.16 7.39
N GLU A 53 -1.95 4.07 6.43
CA GLU A 53 -3.16 4.81 5.99
C GLU A 53 -4.28 3.84 5.59
N TYR A 54 -3.94 2.80 4.82
CA TYR A 54 -4.90 1.77 4.43
C TYR A 54 -5.44 1.00 5.64
N PHE A 55 -4.58 0.65 6.61
CA PHE A 55 -5.03 -0.02 7.82
C PHE A 55 -5.95 0.86 8.65
N ASP A 56 -5.65 2.15 8.79
CA ASP A 56 -6.49 3.11 9.49
C ASP A 56 -7.87 3.24 8.82
N GLU A 57 -7.93 3.32 7.48
CA GLU A 57 -9.21 3.30 6.73
C GLU A 57 -10.03 2.04 7.06
N LYS A 58 -9.40 0.87 7.10
CA LYS A 58 -10.11 -0.39 7.41
C LYS A 58 -10.48 -0.51 8.89
N LEU A 59 -9.69 0.04 9.80
CA LEU A 59 -10.02 0.08 11.24
C LEU A 59 -11.23 0.96 11.53
N VAL A 60 -11.36 2.11 10.85
CA VAL A 60 -12.56 2.97 10.96
C VAL A 60 -13.83 2.22 10.55
N HIS A 61 -13.74 1.26 9.63
CA HIS A 61 -14.88 0.45 9.18
C HIS A 61 -15.21 -0.75 10.08
N LEU A 62 -14.42 -1.00 11.13
CA LEU A 62 -14.65 -2.08 12.11
C LEU A 62 -15.31 -1.60 13.41
N GLN A 63 -15.50 -0.29 13.59
CA GLN A 63 -16.17 0.35 14.73
C GLN A 63 -17.64 0.65 14.40
#